data_AF-A0A101RQB6-F1
#
_entry.id   AF-A0A101RQB6-F1
#
_cell.length_a   1.000
_cell.length_b   1.000
_cell.length_c   1.000
_cell.angle_alpha   90.00
_cell.angle_beta   90.00
_cell.angle_gamma   90.00
#
_symmetry.space_group_name_H-M   'P 1'
#
loop_
_entity.id
_entity.type
_entity.pdbx_description
1 polymer ?
#
loop_
_entity_poly.entity_id
_entity_poly.type
_entity_poly.pdbx_seq_one_letter_code
_entity_poly.pdbx_strand_id
1 'polypeptide(L)'
;MQVWRQIWLFLCAVGLAFVALAYPRSHDDVVDATQFSIAFFATLLTGEAVIFALTFSAASSWPSLRAIDGHIAFREWVLIGWFAALFTGCGLLGDNATSATYGALLFLLANIYGVFSFVRLFGLASIGGRNQLLRHTLADALARQGGNRGGRGNMGGSRPGSQSPGLEHDPIVNSYLGTVSQAATGNDPTAIRHLVDQLVEAEVPVEAVDDAVTVHLDVLHRLVRATLAGGADPIQVVSCAHALIDSVIGHCRRLSDPAPPLGALSRYLAWLANTALLMSVRGVASSRAARELAALTTDARLKILRCVDPDPKSAAHQDELGSILTSPLQVLLWTGDFTEFHGAHQASALYGTYEILTGTKFMGNYWDGASILSQLRQSLYGGQGRVSTPEADAARRVLGAVEDYDHFWALVSVTALATLRDARLPHPPELIRPEFTPDHQLLGAYLRTFATHRYFTTAAEAREALLSLVCRADPPGSASAEIRHARGGRTYRLPVPLVEPQRRPAAMILAVACRLAPLAPAERDSELRDFLAVLPAPALQATARLATRVLPGAAGENDPVEAVVTGLAVLQLVGAHTREGS
;
A
#
# COMPACT_ATOMS: atom_id res chain seq x y z
N MET A 1 20.42 -21.38 3.76
CA MET A 1 21.38 -21.79 4.82
C MET A 1 21.26 -23.25 5.24
N GLN A 2 20.06 -23.84 5.36
CA GLN A 2 19.88 -25.22 5.87
C GLN A 2 20.62 -26.30 5.05
N VAL A 3 20.61 -26.21 3.72
CA VAL A 3 21.32 -27.15 2.82
C VAL A 3 22.83 -27.13 3.05
N TRP A 4 23.43 -25.95 3.20
CA TRP A 4 24.87 -25.81 3.48
C TRP A 4 25.26 -26.42 4.82
N ARG A 5 24.44 -26.21 5.86
CA ARG A 5 24.64 -26.84 7.17
C ARG A 5 24.60 -28.37 7.07
N GLN A 6 23.64 -28.92 6.34
CA GLN A 6 23.52 -30.37 6.12
C GLN A 6 24.70 -30.93 5.32
N ILE A 7 25.22 -30.20 4.33
CA ILE A 7 26.42 -30.59 3.57
C ILE A 7 27.65 -30.64 4.48
N TRP A 8 27.88 -29.60 5.30
CA TRP A 8 29.00 -29.59 6.24
C TRP A 8 28.89 -30.70 7.28
N LEU A 9 27.69 -30.94 7.80
CA LEU A 9 27.41 -32.06 8.69
C LEU A 9 27.75 -33.41 8.07
N PHE A 10 27.34 -33.61 6.82
CA PHE A 10 27.65 -34.82 6.07
C PHE A 10 29.16 -34.99 5.87
N LEU A 11 29.86 -33.93 5.45
CA LEU A 11 31.32 -33.95 5.26
C LEU A 11 32.06 -34.25 6.57
N CYS A 12 31.64 -33.65 7.69
CA CYS A 12 32.19 -33.95 9.01
C CYS A 12 31.93 -35.41 9.41
N ALA A 13 30.71 -35.91 9.24
CA ALA A 13 30.36 -37.29 9.57
C ALA A 13 31.15 -38.31 8.72
N VAL A 14 31.39 -38.01 7.44
CA VAL A 14 32.25 -38.83 6.56
C VAL A 14 33.70 -38.77 7.00
N GLY A 15 34.22 -37.58 7.33
CA GLY A 15 35.58 -37.42 7.86
C GLY A 15 35.81 -38.20 9.16
N LEU A 16 34.84 -38.17 10.07
CA LEU A 16 34.89 -38.95 11.32
C LEU A 16 34.86 -40.47 11.06
N ALA A 17 34.16 -40.92 10.02
CA ALA A 17 34.16 -42.33 9.63
C ALA A 17 35.55 -42.78 9.15
N PHE A 18 36.24 -41.96 8.36
CA PHE A 18 37.62 -42.22 7.96
C PHE A 18 38.58 -42.27 9.16
N VAL A 19 38.41 -41.38 10.14
CA VAL A 19 39.19 -41.40 11.38
C VAL A 19 38.96 -42.68 12.17
N ALA A 20 37.70 -43.11 12.32
CA ALA A 20 37.37 -44.35 13.03
C ALA A 20 37.90 -45.61 12.34
N LEU A 21 37.94 -45.61 10.99
CA LEU A 21 38.53 -46.69 10.20
C LEU A 21 40.06 -46.76 10.35
N ALA A 22 40.73 -45.60 10.35
CA ALA A 22 42.18 -45.52 10.45
C ALA A 22 42.70 -45.74 11.89
N TYR A 23 41.91 -45.38 12.90
CA TYR A 23 42.32 -45.39 14.31
C TYR A 23 41.20 -45.90 15.24
N PRO A 24 40.86 -47.20 15.20
CA PRO A 24 39.91 -47.79 16.13
C PRO A 24 40.45 -47.72 17.57
N ARG A 25 39.57 -47.41 18.53
CA ARG A 25 39.88 -47.34 19.97
C ARG A 25 39.40 -48.59 20.69
N SER A 26 39.98 -48.86 21.86
CA SER A 26 39.55 -49.93 22.74
C SER A 26 38.13 -49.67 23.25
N HIS A 27 37.40 -50.72 23.61
CA HIS A 27 36.04 -50.58 24.13
C HIS A 27 36.00 -49.78 25.43
N ASP A 28 37.00 -49.92 26.30
CA ASP A 28 37.06 -49.16 27.56
C ASP A 28 37.16 -47.64 27.30
N ASP A 29 38.05 -47.21 26.39
CA ASP A 29 38.19 -45.80 26.00
C ASP A 29 36.88 -45.25 25.39
N VAL A 30 36.20 -46.06 24.59
CA VAL A 30 34.93 -45.69 23.95
C VAL A 30 33.81 -45.56 24.97
N VAL A 31 33.73 -46.48 25.94
CA VAL A 31 32.71 -46.47 27.00
C VAL A 31 32.87 -45.22 27.86
N ASP A 32 34.09 -44.91 28.31
CA ASP A 32 34.36 -43.74 29.16
C ASP A 32 34.00 -42.42 28.44
N ALA A 33 34.43 -42.28 27.17
CA ALA A 33 34.12 -41.09 26.36
C ALA A 33 32.62 -40.97 26.05
N THR A 34 31.94 -42.10 25.81
CA THR A 34 30.51 -42.12 25.49
C THR A 34 29.66 -41.80 26.72
N GLN A 35 30.01 -42.30 27.90
CA GLN A 35 29.26 -42.01 29.14
C GLN A 35 29.20 -40.51 29.43
N PHE A 36 30.35 -39.83 29.36
CA PHE A 36 30.40 -38.37 29.50
C PHE A 36 29.58 -37.67 28.40
N SER A 37 29.74 -38.12 27.15
CA SER A 37 29.06 -37.50 26.01
C SER A 37 27.54 -37.64 26.07
N ILE A 38 27.03 -38.78 26.52
CA ILE A 38 25.59 -39.01 26.73
C ILE A 38 25.08 -38.14 27.88
N ALA A 39 25.80 -38.08 29.00
CA ALA A 39 25.40 -37.25 30.13
C ALA A 39 25.34 -35.75 29.73
N PHE A 40 26.31 -35.28 28.96
CA PHE A 40 26.34 -33.91 28.45
C PHE A 40 25.20 -33.65 27.44
N PHE A 41 24.97 -34.58 26.50
CA PHE A 41 23.86 -34.51 25.54
C PHE A 41 22.50 -34.43 26.26
N ALA A 42 22.26 -35.31 27.23
CA ALA A 42 21.03 -35.32 28.03
C ALA A 42 20.85 -34.03 28.84
N THR A 43 21.94 -33.48 29.36
CA THR A 43 21.94 -32.20 30.08
C THR A 43 21.51 -31.06 29.16
N LEU A 44 22.10 -30.97 27.97
CA LEU A 44 21.72 -29.97 26.96
C LEU A 44 20.26 -30.13 26.54
N LEU A 45 19.82 -31.36 26.30
CA LEU A 45 18.44 -31.65 25.87
C LEU A 45 17.41 -31.22 26.93
N THR A 46 17.73 -31.48 28.19
CA THR A 46 16.89 -31.04 29.33
C THR A 46 16.87 -29.52 29.43
N GLY A 47 18.04 -28.87 29.32
CA GLY A 47 18.15 -27.42 29.35
C GLY A 47 17.35 -26.75 28.22
N GLU A 48 17.45 -27.27 26.99
CA GLU A 48 16.66 -26.78 25.87
C GLU A 48 15.15 -26.97 26.09
N ALA A 49 14.72 -28.14 26.59
CA ALA A 49 13.31 -28.38 26.87
C ALA A 49 12.74 -27.39 27.90
N VAL A 50 13.52 -27.05 28.94
CA VAL A 50 13.12 -26.07 29.95
C VAL A 50 13.03 -24.66 29.36
N ILE A 51 14.06 -24.21 28.64
CA ILE A 51 14.05 -22.89 27.99
C ILE A 51 12.88 -22.82 27.02
N PHE A 52 12.66 -23.87 26.23
CA PHE A 52 11.58 -23.94 25.26
C PHE A 52 10.20 -23.81 25.93
N ALA A 53 9.96 -24.57 27.01
CA ALA A 53 8.70 -24.55 27.75
C ALA A 53 8.42 -23.20 28.44
N LEU A 54 9.46 -22.51 28.92
CA LEU A 54 9.32 -21.21 29.58
C LEU A 54 9.19 -20.04 28.60
N THR A 55 9.82 -20.14 27.43
CA THR A 55 9.94 -19.04 26.48
C THR A 55 8.82 -19.03 25.44
N PHE A 56 8.34 -20.20 25.01
CA PHE A 56 7.39 -20.31 23.92
C PHE A 56 6.04 -20.82 24.43
N SER A 57 5.02 -19.96 24.32
CA SER A 57 3.64 -20.38 24.55
C SER A 57 3.15 -21.23 23.39
N ALA A 58 2.61 -22.42 23.68
CA ALA A 58 1.97 -23.29 22.68
C ALA A 58 0.75 -22.64 21.99
N ALA A 59 0.18 -21.59 22.59
CA ALA A 59 -0.92 -20.82 22.01
C ALA A 59 -0.46 -19.77 20.98
N SER A 60 0.84 -19.49 20.91
CA SER A 60 1.42 -18.51 19.98
C SER A 60 1.83 -19.19 18.68
N SER A 61 1.10 -18.96 17.58
CA SER A 61 1.47 -19.48 16.25
C SER A 61 2.67 -18.76 15.61
N TRP A 62 3.13 -17.65 16.21
CA TRP A 62 4.22 -16.80 15.70
C TRP A 62 5.33 -16.59 16.76
N PRO A 63 6.55 -17.12 16.57
CA PRO A 63 7.03 -17.90 15.42
C PRO A 63 6.51 -19.33 15.41
N SER A 64 6.45 -19.95 14.22
CA SER A 64 6.15 -21.38 14.10
C SER A 64 7.29 -22.26 14.64
N LEU A 65 6.97 -23.45 15.17
CA LEU A 65 7.96 -24.43 15.63
C LEU A 65 9.03 -24.77 14.57
N ARG A 66 8.62 -24.81 13.30
CA ARG A 66 9.54 -25.07 12.17
C ARG A 66 10.55 -23.94 11.97
N ALA A 67 10.17 -22.69 12.22
CA ALA A 67 11.07 -21.54 12.11
C ALA A 67 12.09 -21.55 13.25
N ILE A 68 11.64 -21.88 14.47
CA ILE A 68 12.53 -22.05 15.63
C ILE A 68 13.54 -23.18 15.36
N ASP A 69 13.05 -24.36 14.97
CA ASP A 69 13.88 -25.53 14.64
C ASP A 69 14.91 -25.23 13.54
N GLY A 70 14.49 -24.59 12.44
CA GLY A 70 15.41 -24.18 11.37
C GLY A 70 16.55 -23.28 11.86
N HIS A 71 16.24 -22.36 12.79
CA HIS A 71 17.22 -21.45 13.37
C HIS A 71 18.18 -22.13 14.34
N ILE A 72 17.69 -22.97 15.25
CA ILE A 72 18.52 -23.62 16.29
C ILE A 72 19.19 -24.93 15.83
N ALA A 73 18.73 -25.53 14.72
CA ALA A 73 19.21 -26.83 14.21
C ALA A 73 18.86 -28.04 15.10
N PHE A 74 17.75 -27.97 15.83
CA PHE A 74 17.38 -28.98 16.83
C PHE A 74 17.22 -30.37 16.20
N ARG A 75 16.51 -30.45 15.07
CA ARG A 75 16.35 -31.72 14.33
C ARG A 75 17.68 -32.33 13.90
N GLU A 76 18.58 -31.54 13.32
CA GLU A 76 19.88 -32.05 12.90
C GLU A 76 20.71 -32.53 14.09
N TRP A 77 20.68 -31.81 15.21
CA TRP A 77 21.35 -32.21 16.44
C TRP A 77 20.83 -33.54 17.00
N VAL A 78 19.51 -33.70 17.14
CA VAL A 78 18.88 -34.93 17.66
C VAL A 78 19.13 -36.11 16.73
N LEU A 79 19.08 -35.91 15.41
CA LEU A 79 19.37 -36.98 14.44
C LEU A 79 20.82 -37.48 14.57
N ILE A 80 21.80 -36.59 14.72
CA ILE A 80 23.20 -37.00 14.89
C ILE A 80 23.40 -37.73 16.22
N GLY A 81 22.78 -37.25 17.31
CA GLY A 81 22.80 -37.95 18.59
C GLY A 81 22.17 -39.35 18.52
N TRP A 82 21.10 -39.50 17.75
CA TRP A 82 20.47 -40.81 17.50
C TRP A 82 21.37 -41.76 16.70
N PHE A 83 22.00 -41.29 15.62
CA PHE A 83 22.98 -42.08 14.89
C PHE A 83 24.20 -42.45 15.74
N ALA A 84 24.70 -41.51 16.57
CA ALA A 84 25.78 -41.75 17.50
C ALA A 84 25.44 -42.91 18.46
N ALA A 85 24.26 -42.87 19.07
CA ALA A 85 23.76 -43.93 19.96
C ALA A 85 23.66 -45.28 19.25
N LEU A 86 23.14 -45.28 18.01
CA LEU A 86 23.01 -46.49 17.20
C LEU A 86 24.38 -47.11 16.89
N PHE A 87 25.33 -46.35 16.36
CA PHE A 87 26.65 -46.85 15.97
C PHE A 87 27.47 -47.30 17.19
N THR A 88 27.39 -46.58 18.32
CA THR A 88 28.04 -47.01 19.56
C THR A 88 27.41 -48.29 20.09
N GLY A 89 26.08 -48.38 20.16
CA GLY A 89 25.38 -49.57 20.65
C GLY A 89 25.64 -50.81 19.80
N CYS A 90 25.53 -50.68 18.46
CA CYS A 90 25.86 -51.77 17.54
C CYS A 90 27.34 -52.16 17.59
N GLY A 91 28.25 -51.19 17.76
CA GLY A 91 29.68 -51.45 17.89
C GLY A 91 30.03 -52.22 19.15
N LEU A 92 29.48 -51.83 20.30
CA LEU A 92 29.74 -52.49 21.58
C LEU A 92 29.06 -53.87 21.68
N LEU A 93 27.84 -54.03 21.17
CA LEU A 93 27.13 -55.31 21.17
C LEU A 93 27.68 -56.30 20.12
N GLY A 94 28.21 -55.77 19.02
CA GLY A 94 28.77 -56.56 17.91
C GLY A 94 30.28 -56.73 17.95
N ASP A 95 30.94 -56.31 19.04
CA ASP A 95 32.40 -56.36 19.23
C ASP A 95 33.20 -55.69 18.09
N ASN A 96 32.66 -54.61 17.52
CA ASN A 96 33.23 -53.87 16.41
C ASN A 96 33.76 -52.50 16.87
N ALA A 97 35.06 -52.47 17.16
CA ALA A 97 35.79 -51.29 17.63
C ALA A 97 35.66 -50.08 16.68
N THR A 98 35.60 -50.29 15.36
CA THR A 98 35.42 -49.21 14.37
C THR A 98 34.05 -48.57 14.49
N SER A 99 32.98 -49.37 14.57
CA SER A 99 31.62 -48.85 14.76
C SER A 99 31.48 -48.14 16.10
N ALA A 100 32.06 -48.71 17.16
CA ALA A 100 32.02 -48.13 18.51
C ALA A 100 32.76 -46.77 18.55
N THR A 101 33.94 -46.70 17.94
CA THR A 101 34.73 -45.45 17.83
C THR A 101 34.00 -44.40 17.00
N TYR A 102 33.37 -44.80 15.88
CA TYR A 102 32.60 -43.89 15.04
C TYR A 102 31.40 -43.29 15.79
N GLY A 103 30.65 -44.11 16.52
CA GLY A 103 29.54 -43.65 17.35
C GLY A 103 29.98 -42.67 18.44
N ALA A 104 31.09 -42.91 19.12
CA ALA A 104 31.66 -41.99 20.10
C ALA A 104 32.08 -40.64 19.48
N LEU A 105 32.69 -40.66 18.30
CA LEU A 105 33.03 -39.44 17.56
C LEU A 105 31.79 -38.67 17.11
N LEU A 106 30.73 -39.36 16.66
CA LEU A 106 29.45 -38.75 16.34
C LEU A 106 28.78 -38.13 17.57
N PHE A 107 28.94 -38.72 18.76
CA PHE A 107 28.45 -38.13 20.02
C PHE A 107 29.17 -36.83 20.35
N LEU A 108 30.48 -36.75 20.14
CA LEU A 108 31.23 -35.50 20.30
C LEU A 108 30.74 -34.43 19.32
N LEU A 109 30.51 -34.81 18.06
CA LEU A 109 29.93 -33.91 17.05
C LEU A 109 28.52 -33.45 17.46
N ALA A 110 27.68 -34.37 17.95
CA ALA A 110 26.35 -34.05 18.48
C ALA A 110 26.46 -33.05 19.64
N ASN A 111 27.41 -33.19 20.55
CA ASN A 111 27.61 -32.27 21.66
C ASN A 111 28.01 -30.86 21.20
N ILE A 112 28.88 -30.73 20.19
CA ILE A 112 29.24 -29.43 19.60
C ILE A 112 28.00 -28.77 18.98
N TYR A 113 27.20 -29.53 18.22
CA TYR A 113 25.95 -29.03 17.64
C TYR A 113 24.91 -28.69 18.71
N GLY A 114 24.87 -29.45 19.81
CA GLY A 114 24.00 -29.18 20.95
C GLY A 114 24.35 -27.88 21.66
N VAL A 115 25.64 -27.59 21.86
CA VAL A 115 26.08 -26.28 22.41
C VAL A 115 25.66 -25.14 21.48
N PHE A 116 25.83 -25.32 20.16
CA PHE A 116 25.40 -24.32 19.18
C PHE A 116 23.87 -24.10 19.20
N SER A 117 23.10 -25.18 19.22
CA SER A 117 21.62 -25.15 19.33
C SER A 117 21.19 -24.45 20.62
N PHE A 118 21.81 -24.81 21.74
CA PHE A 118 21.51 -24.26 23.07
C PHE A 118 21.82 -22.76 23.14
N VAL A 119 22.98 -22.31 22.64
CA VAL A 119 23.35 -20.89 22.59
C VAL A 119 22.37 -20.09 21.73
N ARG A 120 21.96 -20.63 20.57
CA ARG A 120 20.96 -19.97 19.71
C ARG A 120 19.59 -19.93 20.37
N LEU A 121 19.16 -21.00 21.01
CA LEU A 121 17.90 -21.04 21.76
C LEU A 121 17.89 -20.04 22.91
N PHE A 122 19.00 -19.93 23.64
CA PHE A 122 19.17 -18.93 24.70
C PHE A 122 19.13 -17.50 24.13
N GLY A 123 19.75 -17.27 22.97
CA GLY A 123 19.63 -16.02 22.23
C GLY A 123 18.18 -15.69 21.85
N LEU A 124 17.40 -16.69 21.41
CA LEU A 124 15.97 -16.55 21.09
C LEU A 124 15.09 -16.30 22.32
N ALA A 125 15.53 -16.69 23.53
CA ALA A 125 14.83 -16.36 24.77
C ALA A 125 14.88 -14.86 25.09
N SER A 126 15.83 -14.12 24.52
CA SER A 126 15.84 -12.67 24.58
C SER A 126 14.83 -12.04 23.61
N ILE A 127 14.25 -10.89 24.00
CA ILE A 127 13.31 -10.13 23.14
C ILE A 127 13.99 -9.72 21.82
N GLY A 128 15.26 -9.30 21.87
CA GLY A 128 16.04 -8.89 20.70
C GLY A 128 16.27 -10.04 19.71
N GLY A 129 16.76 -11.19 20.20
CA GLY A 129 17.00 -12.36 19.35
C GLY A 129 15.71 -12.93 18.75
N ARG A 130 14.61 -12.95 19.52
CA ARG A 130 13.29 -13.32 19.00
C ARG A 130 12.83 -12.38 17.89
N ASN A 131 12.92 -11.06 18.08
CA ASN A 131 12.52 -10.09 17.06
C ASN A 131 13.35 -10.22 15.77
N GLN A 132 14.66 -10.46 15.89
CA GLN A 132 15.52 -10.68 14.73
C GLN A 132 15.11 -11.93 13.95
N LEU A 133 14.80 -13.04 14.62
CA LEU A 133 14.29 -14.25 13.96
C LEU A 133 12.97 -13.99 13.23
N LEU A 134 12.03 -13.28 13.87
CA LEU A 134 10.71 -12.99 13.27
C LEU A 134 10.84 -12.11 12.03
N ARG A 135 11.68 -11.08 12.08
CA ARG A 135 12.01 -10.21 10.94
C ARG A 135 12.60 -11.02 9.79
N HIS A 136 13.59 -11.85 10.07
CA HIS A 136 14.22 -12.67 9.04
C HIS A 136 13.25 -13.69 8.43
N THR A 137 12.44 -14.34 9.27
CA THR A 137 11.43 -15.31 8.82
C THR A 137 10.36 -14.66 7.94
N LEU A 138 9.94 -13.44 8.29
CA LEU A 138 8.98 -12.65 7.52
C LEU A 138 9.60 -12.17 6.20
N ALA A 139 10.83 -11.65 6.24
CA ALA A 139 11.59 -11.26 5.05
C ALA A 139 11.78 -12.44 4.07
N ASP A 140 12.17 -13.61 4.57
CA ASP A 140 12.33 -14.84 3.78
C ASP A 140 11.00 -15.32 3.17
N ALA A 141 9.87 -15.16 3.89
CA ALA A 141 8.55 -15.49 3.35
C ALA A 141 8.14 -14.55 2.22
N LEU A 142 8.37 -13.25 2.38
CA LEU A 142 8.15 -12.25 1.33
C LEU A 142 9.07 -12.50 0.13
N ALA A 143 10.35 -12.77 0.36
CA ALA A 143 11.35 -13.00 -0.68
C ALA A 143 11.07 -14.26 -1.54
N ARG A 144 10.61 -15.35 -0.92
CA ARG A 144 10.30 -16.62 -1.63
C ARG A 144 9.22 -16.47 -2.70
N GLN A 145 8.32 -15.50 -2.54
CA GLN A 145 7.25 -15.24 -3.51
C GLN A 145 7.77 -14.43 -4.71
N GLY A 146 8.62 -13.43 -4.47
CA GLY A 146 9.27 -12.63 -5.53
C GLY A 146 10.15 -13.47 -6.47
N GLY A 147 10.90 -14.44 -5.93
CA GLY A 147 11.78 -15.31 -6.72
C GLY A 147 11.07 -16.22 -7.74
N ASN A 148 9.82 -16.62 -7.47
CA ASN A 148 9.05 -17.46 -8.38
C ASN A 148 8.48 -16.69 -9.59
N ARG A 149 8.51 -15.34 -9.57
CA ARG A 149 8.15 -14.49 -10.71
C ARG A 149 9.32 -14.29 -11.69
N GLY A 150 10.55 -14.22 -11.20
CA GLY A 150 11.75 -13.97 -12.02
C GLY A 150 12.22 -15.16 -12.89
N GLY A 151 11.83 -16.40 -12.55
CA GLY A 151 12.31 -17.62 -13.24
C GLY A 151 11.54 -18.06 -14.49
N ARG A 152 10.42 -17.42 -14.83
CA ARG A 152 9.55 -17.80 -15.98
C ARG A 152 9.25 -16.64 -16.94
N GLY A 153 10.16 -15.67 -17.02
CA GLY A 153 10.01 -14.47 -17.85
C GLY A 153 10.52 -14.57 -19.29
N ASN A 154 10.80 -15.77 -19.83
CA ASN A 154 11.31 -15.94 -21.19
C ASN A 154 10.60 -17.08 -21.95
N MET A 155 9.30 -16.93 -22.18
CA MET A 155 8.63 -17.35 -23.42
C MET A 155 7.20 -16.79 -23.41
N GLY A 156 6.80 -16.22 -24.56
CA GLY A 156 5.69 -15.29 -24.67
C GLY A 156 4.32 -15.81 -24.23
N GLY A 157 3.47 -14.85 -23.82
CA GLY A 157 2.04 -15.07 -23.64
C GLY A 157 1.60 -15.31 -22.20
N SER A 158 1.97 -14.45 -21.26
CA SER A 158 1.35 -14.44 -19.93
C SER A 158 -0.08 -13.91 -20.04
N ARG A 159 -1.04 -14.85 -20.07
CA ARG A 159 -2.49 -14.60 -19.93
C ARG A 159 -2.78 -13.72 -18.69
N PRO A 160 -3.65 -12.70 -18.81
CA PRO A 160 -4.03 -11.85 -17.68
C PRO A 160 -5.07 -12.59 -16.83
N GLY A 161 -4.77 -12.80 -15.55
CA GLY A 161 -5.74 -13.35 -14.60
C GLY A 161 -5.19 -14.21 -13.46
N SER A 162 -3.89 -14.49 -13.38
CA SER A 162 -3.37 -15.17 -12.19
C SER A 162 -3.27 -14.16 -11.03
N GLN A 163 -4.33 -14.07 -10.24
CA GLN A 163 -4.28 -13.75 -8.81
C GLN A 163 -2.97 -14.31 -8.25
N SER A 164 -2.20 -13.56 -7.45
CA SER A 164 -1.08 -14.16 -6.71
C SER A 164 -1.67 -15.08 -5.63
N PRO A 165 -1.80 -16.41 -5.85
CA PRO A 165 -2.38 -17.28 -4.85
C PRO A 165 -1.34 -17.51 -3.73
N GLY A 166 -0.07 -17.19 -3.97
CA GLY A 166 1.05 -17.49 -3.08
C GLY A 166 0.99 -16.76 -1.74
N LEU A 167 0.67 -15.47 -1.72
CA LEU A 167 0.58 -14.69 -0.48
C LEU A 167 -0.64 -15.06 0.38
N GLU A 168 -1.76 -15.49 -0.22
CA GLU A 168 -2.97 -15.88 0.53
C GLU A 168 -2.81 -17.23 1.21
N HIS A 169 -1.91 -18.07 0.69
CA HIS A 169 -1.65 -19.41 1.20
C HIS A 169 -0.33 -19.50 1.96
N ASP A 170 0.41 -18.39 2.13
CA ASP A 170 1.65 -18.40 2.90
C ASP A 170 1.34 -18.50 4.40
N PRO A 171 1.69 -19.61 5.07
CA PRO A 171 1.33 -19.83 6.46
C PRO A 171 2.05 -18.88 7.43
N ILE A 172 3.22 -18.36 7.05
CA ILE A 172 4.02 -17.44 7.87
C ILE A 172 3.34 -16.07 7.86
N VAL A 173 3.02 -15.55 6.66
CA VAL A 173 2.34 -14.26 6.50
C VAL A 173 0.96 -14.30 7.17
N ASN A 174 0.19 -15.37 6.97
CA ASN A 174 -1.12 -15.52 7.60
C ASN A 174 -1.04 -15.61 9.12
N SER A 175 -0.04 -16.33 9.67
CA SER A 175 0.17 -16.37 11.12
C SER A 175 0.51 -14.99 11.66
N TYR A 176 1.42 -14.26 10.99
CA TYR A 176 1.78 -12.89 11.38
C TYR A 176 0.56 -11.96 11.38
N LEU A 177 -0.24 -11.96 10.30
CA LEU A 177 -1.47 -11.17 10.20
C LEU A 177 -2.52 -11.57 11.26
N GLY A 178 -2.59 -12.85 11.61
CA GLY A 178 -3.41 -13.37 12.71
C GLY A 178 -2.97 -12.79 14.05
N THR A 179 -1.66 -12.79 14.35
CA THR A 179 -1.10 -12.21 15.57
C THR A 179 -1.32 -10.71 15.65
N VAL A 180 -1.18 -9.97 14.54
CA VAL A 180 -1.54 -8.53 14.46
C VAL A 180 -3.00 -8.32 14.82
N SER A 181 -3.90 -9.14 14.27
CA SER A 181 -5.33 -9.02 14.53
C SER A 181 -5.68 -9.33 15.98
N GLN A 182 -5.00 -10.33 16.58
CA GLN A 182 -5.16 -10.67 17.99
C GLN A 182 -4.66 -9.55 18.90
N ALA A 183 -3.47 -8.99 18.63
CA ALA A 183 -2.92 -7.87 19.39
C ALA A 183 -3.82 -6.62 19.31
N ALA A 184 -4.33 -6.33 18.11
CA ALA A 184 -5.26 -5.22 17.88
C ALA A 184 -6.61 -5.43 18.61
N THR A 185 -7.15 -6.65 18.59
CA THR A 185 -8.40 -6.98 19.29
C THR A 185 -8.23 -6.99 20.82
N GLY A 186 -7.08 -7.45 21.30
CA GLY A 186 -6.72 -7.44 22.72
C GLY A 186 -6.31 -6.05 23.24
N ASN A 187 -6.24 -5.04 22.36
CA ASN A 187 -5.77 -3.69 22.65
C ASN A 187 -4.40 -3.69 23.38
N ASP A 188 -3.45 -4.49 22.88
CA ASP A 188 -2.08 -4.55 23.40
C ASP A 188 -1.18 -3.59 22.59
N PRO A 189 -0.96 -2.34 23.05
CA PRO A 189 -0.22 -1.33 22.29
C PRO A 189 1.25 -1.72 22.09
N THR A 190 1.84 -2.45 23.03
CA THR A 190 3.23 -2.88 22.99
C THR A 190 3.42 -3.98 21.96
N ALA A 191 2.53 -4.97 21.94
CA ALA A 191 2.55 -6.02 20.93
C ALA A 191 2.30 -5.47 19.51
N ILE A 192 1.34 -4.55 19.35
CA ILE A 192 1.09 -3.88 18.06
C ILE A 192 2.35 -3.19 17.55
N ARG A 193 3.02 -2.41 18.42
CA ARG A 193 4.26 -1.71 18.06
C ARG A 193 5.35 -2.68 17.61
N HIS A 194 5.63 -3.71 18.41
CA HIS A 194 6.66 -4.70 18.07
C HIS A 194 6.36 -5.43 16.76
N LEU A 195 5.11 -5.78 16.48
CA LEU A 195 4.73 -6.44 15.23
C LEU A 195 4.89 -5.51 14.02
N VAL A 196 4.58 -4.23 14.18
CA VAL A 196 4.78 -3.23 13.12
C VAL A 196 6.27 -3.00 12.87
N ASP A 197 7.07 -2.85 13.93
CA ASP A 197 8.53 -2.72 13.84
C ASP A 197 9.15 -3.96 13.16
N GLN A 198 8.63 -5.17 13.41
CA GLN A 198 9.05 -6.39 12.72
C GLN A 198 8.81 -6.34 11.21
N LEU A 199 7.72 -5.73 10.75
CA LEU A 199 7.41 -5.62 9.32
C LEU A 199 8.18 -4.47 8.66
N VAL A 200 8.29 -3.32 9.33
CA VAL A 200 9.00 -2.14 8.83
C VAL A 200 10.50 -2.41 8.73
N GLU A 201 11.08 -3.13 9.69
CA GLU A 201 12.51 -3.47 9.71
C GLU A 201 12.85 -4.78 8.97
N ALA A 202 11.89 -5.42 8.30
CA ALA A 202 12.17 -6.60 7.49
C ALA A 202 12.94 -6.23 6.21
N GLU A 203 14.09 -6.87 5.99
CA GLU A 203 14.91 -6.66 4.80
C GLU A 203 14.30 -7.35 3.59
N VAL A 204 13.46 -6.62 2.85
CA VAL A 204 12.79 -7.14 1.65
C VAL A 204 13.62 -6.87 0.40
N PRO A 205 13.92 -7.90 -0.43
CA PRO A 205 14.57 -7.73 -1.72
C PRO A 205 13.65 -7.05 -2.74
N VAL A 206 14.20 -6.38 -3.75
CA VAL A 206 13.44 -5.52 -4.69
C VAL A 206 12.31 -6.28 -5.38
N GLU A 207 12.55 -7.55 -5.73
CA GLU A 207 11.59 -8.41 -6.43
C GLU A 207 10.35 -8.77 -5.59
N ALA A 208 10.44 -8.62 -4.26
CA ALA A 208 9.36 -8.91 -3.32
C ALA A 208 8.69 -7.65 -2.76
N VAL A 209 9.07 -6.46 -3.23
CA VAL A 209 8.58 -5.19 -2.68
C VAL A 209 7.07 -5.02 -2.88
N ASP A 210 6.50 -5.37 -4.02
CA ASP A 210 5.04 -5.29 -4.25
C ASP A 210 4.24 -6.15 -3.24
N ASP A 211 4.76 -7.34 -2.94
CA ASP A 211 4.16 -8.27 -1.98
C ASP A 211 4.28 -7.71 -0.55
N ALA A 212 5.43 -7.13 -0.21
CA ALA A 212 5.62 -6.44 1.06
C ALA A 212 4.68 -5.24 1.23
N VAL A 213 4.52 -4.40 0.20
CA VAL A 213 3.57 -3.27 0.23
C VAL A 213 2.14 -3.78 0.45
N THR A 214 1.76 -4.89 -0.18
CA THR A 214 0.44 -5.52 0.04
C THR A 214 0.23 -5.89 1.51
N VAL A 215 1.23 -6.49 2.16
CA VAL A 215 1.17 -6.83 3.59
C VAL A 215 1.13 -5.58 4.46
N HIS A 216 1.91 -4.54 4.16
CA HIS A 216 1.88 -3.27 4.88
C HIS A 216 0.50 -2.62 4.84
N LEU A 217 -0.14 -2.59 3.67
CA LEU A 217 -1.48 -2.05 3.50
C LEU A 217 -2.56 -2.87 4.23
N ASP A 218 -2.43 -4.20 4.27
CA ASP A 218 -3.33 -5.08 5.06
C ASP A 218 -3.16 -4.84 6.57
N VAL A 219 -1.92 -4.75 7.07
CA VAL A 219 -1.65 -4.41 8.48
C VAL A 219 -2.19 -3.03 8.82
N LEU A 220 -1.92 -2.02 8.00
CA LEU A 220 -2.46 -0.67 8.18
C LEU A 220 -3.99 -0.71 8.28
N HIS A 221 -4.66 -1.45 7.40
CA HIS A 221 -6.11 -1.59 7.43
C HIS A 221 -6.63 -2.27 8.70
N ARG A 222 -5.98 -3.35 9.16
CA ARG A 222 -6.36 -4.06 10.39
C ARG A 222 -6.27 -3.18 11.62
N LEU A 223 -5.17 -2.43 11.76
CA LEU A 223 -4.96 -1.52 12.89
C LEU A 223 -6.02 -0.41 12.90
N VAL A 224 -6.24 0.22 11.75
CA VAL A 224 -7.25 1.27 11.59
C VAL A 224 -8.65 0.75 11.89
N ARG A 225 -9.00 -0.45 11.42
CA ARG A 225 -10.28 -1.09 11.72
C ARG A 225 -10.43 -1.36 13.22
N ALA A 226 -9.38 -1.83 13.89
CA ALA A 226 -9.40 -2.05 15.33
C ALA A 226 -9.59 -0.74 16.11
N THR A 227 -9.04 0.38 15.64
CA THR A 227 -9.29 1.69 16.22
C THR A 227 -10.73 2.17 16.00
N LEU A 228 -11.26 2.01 14.78
CA LEU A 228 -12.60 2.51 14.44
C LEU A 228 -13.75 1.67 15.04
N ALA A 229 -13.58 0.35 15.14
CA ALA A 229 -14.65 -0.57 15.55
C ALA A 229 -14.31 -1.41 16.79
N GLY A 230 -13.03 -1.58 17.12
CA GLY A 230 -12.55 -2.45 18.21
C GLY A 230 -12.09 -1.72 19.48
N GLY A 231 -12.09 -0.38 19.47
CA GLY A 231 -11.68 0.42 20.64
C GLY A 231 -10.16 0.47 20.89
N ALA A 232 -9.34 0.06 19.93
CA ALA A 232 -7.89 0.19 20.04
C ALA A 232 -7.47 1.66 20.15
N ASP A 233 -6.43 1.95 20.96
CA ASP A 233 -5.99 3.33 21.20
C ASP A 233 -5.60 4.03 19.88
N PRO A 234 -6.32 5.10 19.47
CA PRO A 234 -6.04 5.79 18.21
C PRO A 234 -4.65 6.41 18.15
N ILE A 235 -4.07 6.83 19.28
CA ILE A 235 -2.73 7.45 19.28
C ILE A 235 -1.66 6.42 18.91
N GLN A 236 -1.70 5.26 19.56
CA GLN A 236 -0.75 4.19 19.27
C GLN A 236 -0.90 3.69 17.83
N VAL A 237 -2.13 3.53 17.35
CA VAL A 237 -2.38 3.08 15.97
C VAL A 237 -1.90 4.11 14.95
N VAL A 238 -2.12 5.40 15.17
CA VAL A 238 -1.61 6.45 14.28
C VAL A 238 -0.09 6.47 14.24
N SER A 239 0.59 6.32 15.39
CA SER A 239 2.05 6.20 15.43
C SER A 239 2.57 5.02 14.61
N CYS A 240 1.96 3.84 14.77
CA CYS A 240 2.29 2.66 13.97
C CYS A 240 1.97 2.84 12.49
N ALA A 241 0.85 3.50 12.17
CA ALA A 241 0.44 3.77 10.80
C ALA A 241 1.42 4.70 10.07
N HIS A 242 1.97 5.72 10.75
CA HIS A 242 3.04 6.54 10.19
C HIS A 242 4.26 5.70 9.82
N ALA A 243 4.71 4.80 10.71
CA ALA A 243 5.85 3.92 10.41
C ALA A 243 5.58 3.01 9.20
N LEU A 244 4.37 2.45 9.08
CA LEU A 244 3.97 1.64 7.93
C LEU A 244 3.94 2.45 6.63
N ILE A 245 3.41 3.66 6.66
CA ILE A 245 3.34 4.56 5.51
C ILE A 245 4.73 4.95 5.05
N ASP A 246 5.62 5.28 5.99
CA ASP A 246 7.01 5.63 5.71
C ASP A 246 7.77 4.46 5.08
N SER A 247 7.54 3.24 5.61
CA SER A 247 8.08 2.01 5.02
C SER A 247 7.56 1.80 3.59
N VAL A 248 6.25 1.97 3.34
CA VAL A 248 5.67 1.84 1.99
C VAL A 248 6.28 2.85 1.02
N ILE A 249 6.48 4.10 1.44
CA ILE A 249 7.14 5.12 0.61
C ILE A 249 8.59 4.72 0.32
N GLY A 250 9.33 4.25 1.33
CA GLY A 250 10.70 3.75 1.17
C GLY A 250 10.81 2.54 0.23
N HIS A 251 9.82 1.65 0.28
CA HIS A 251 9.64 0.55 -0.67
C HIS A 251 9.41 1.07 -2.09
N CYS A 252 8.50 2.03 -2.28
CA CYS A 252 8.22 2.61 -3.58
C CYS A 252 9.47 3.23 -4.21
N ARG A 253 10.35 3.89 -3.44
CA ARG A 253 11.60 4.48 -3.95
C ARG A 253 12.55 3.46 -4.58
N ARG A 254 12.39 2.17 -4.25
CA ARG A 254 13.20 1.08 -4.80
C ARG A 254 12.55 0.38 -6.00
N LEU A 255 11.30 0.68 -6.32
CA LEU A 255 10.58 0.08 -7.43
C LEU A 255 10.88 0.81 -8.74
N SER A 256 10.92 0.05 -9.84
CA SER A 256 10.95 0.63 -11.19
C SER A 256 9.62 1.30 -11.57
N ASP A 257 8.52 0.83 -10.97
CA ASP A 257 7.17 1.35 -11.18
C ASP A 257 6.47 1.64 -9.85
N PRO A 258 6.71 2.82 -9.25
CA PRO A 258 6.17 3.21 -7.94
C PRO A 258 4.71 3.70 -8.00
N ALA A 259 4.16 3.97 -9.19
CA ALA A 259 2.84 4.60 -9.30
C ALA A 259 1.69 3.72 -8.78
N PRO A 260 1.60 2.41 -9.08
CA PRO A 260 0.52 1.57 -8.56
C PRO A 260 0.45 1.49 -7.02
N PRO A 261 1.54 1.20 -6.28
CA PRO A 261 1.47 1.15 -4.83
C PRO A 261 1.21 2.53 -4.19
N LEU A 262 1.81 3.61 -4.73
CA LEU A 262 1.54 4.96 -4.25
C LEU A 262 0.09 5.38 -4.50
N GLY A 263 -0.47 5.05 -5.66
CA GLY A 263 -1.86 5.29 -6.02
C GLY A 263 -2.81 4.54 -5.07
N ALA A 264 -2.57 3.26 -4.83
CA ALA A 264 -3.36 2.44 -3.92
C ALA A 264 -3.34 2.97 -2.48
N LEU A 265 -2.16 3.36 -1.98
CA LEU A 265 -2.04 4.00 -0.66
C LEU A 265 -2.79 5.34 -0.61
N SER A 266 -2.61 6.20 -1.62
CA SER A 266 -3.26 7.52 -1.69
C SER A 266 -4.79 7.39 -1.68
N ARG A 267 -5.30 6.44 -2.47
CA ARG A 267 -6.74 6.13 -2.56
C ARG A 267 -7.28 5.59 -1.25
N TYR A 268 -6.54 4.68 -0.59
CA TYR A 268 -6.90 4.15 0.72
C TYR A 268 -6.98 5.24 1.78
N LEU A 269 -6.00 6.15 1.83
CA LEU A 269 -5.98 7.25 2.81
C LEU A 269 -7.17 8.20 2.61
N ALA A 270 -7.53 8.54 1.37
CA ALA A 270 -8.72 9.36 1.10
C ALA A 270 -10.02 8.65 1.49
N TRP A 271 -10.14 7.37 1.13
CA TRP A 271 -11.29 6.56 1.54
C TRP A 271 -11.40 6.44 3.07
N LEU A 272 -10.27 6.25 3.75
CA LEU A 272 -10.19 6.15 5.20
C LEU A 272 -10.68 7.43 5.87
N ALA A 273 -10.19 8.59 5.42
CA ALA A 273 -10.60 9.88 5.99
C ALA A 273 -12.14 10.02 5.96
N ASN A 274 -12.75 9.82 4.80
CA ASN A 274 -14.21 9.91 4.66
C ASN A 274 -14.95 8.85 5.47
N THR A 275 -14.45 7.61 5.51
CA THR A 275 -15.10 6.51 6.22
C THR A 275 -15.03 6.70 7.73
N ALA A 276 -13.89 7.13 8.27
CA ALA A 276 -13.72 7.41 9.68
C ALA A 276 -14.70 8.50 10.16
N LEU A 277 -14.84 9.57 9.37
CA LEU A 277 -15.80 10.64 9.65
C LEU A 277 -17.25 10.15 9.60
N LEU A 278 -17.60 9.39 8.56
CA LEU A 278 -18.95 8.84 8.43
C LEU A 278 -19.29 7.90 9.59
N MET A 279 -18.35 7.07 10.02
CA MET A 279 -18.53 6.18 11.17
C MET A 279 -18.68 6.96 12.48
N SER A 280 -17.95 8.06 12.65
CA SER A 280 -18.10 8.93 13.82
C SER A 280 -19.45 9.65 13.85
N VAL A 281 -19.89 10.24 12.74
CA VAL A 281 -21.21 10.89 12.65
C VAL A 281 -22.35 9.91 12.89
N ARG A 282 -22.18 8.63 12.53
CA ARG A 282 -23.15 7.56 12.78
C ARG A 282 -23.05 6.95 14.19
N GLY A 283 -22.14 7.42 15.03
CA GLY A 283 -21.95 6.91 16.40
C GLY A 283 -21.31 5.52 16.48
N VAL A 284 -20.71 5.03 15.39
CA VAL A 284 -20.01 3.73 15.35
C VAL A 284 -18.57 3.85 15.87
N ALA A 285 -17.88 4.93 15.49
CA ALA A 285 -16.52 5.23 15.94
C ALA A 285 -16.51 6.46 16.87
N SER A 286 -15.53 6.55 17.77
CA SER A 286 -15.36 7.75 18.59
C SER A 286 -14.89 8.94 17.75
N SER A 287 -15.30 10.17 18.13
CA SER A 287 -14.84 11.41 17.50
C SER A 287 -13.32 11.55 17.55
N ARG A 288 -12.72 11.15 18.68
CA ARG A 288 -11.26 11.10 18.85
C ARG A 288 -10.61 10.20 17.81
N ALA A 289 -11.08 8.96 17.65
CA ALA A 289 -10.51 8.03 16.66
C ALA A 289 -10.62 8.59 15.23
N ALA A 290 -11.78 9.12 14.86
CA ALA A 290 -11.97 9.70 13.53
C ALA A 290 -11.05 10.91 13.30
N ARG A 291 -10.83 11.74 14.32
CA ARG A 291 -9.90 12.87 14.27
C ARG A 291 -8.46 12.46 14.03
N GLU A 292 -7.95 11.55 14.86
CA GLU A 292 -6.55 11.13 14.74
C GLU A 292 -6.30 10.46 13.38
N LEU A 293 -7.25 9.68 12.87
CA LEU A 293 -7.16 9.05 11.55
C LEU A 293 -7.29 10.05 10.40
N ALA A 294 -8.17 11.04 10.50
CA ALA A 294 -8.26 12.11 9.50
C ALA A 294 -6.94 12.91 9.45
N ALA A 295 -6.39 13.28 10.62
CA ALA A 295 -5.11 13.95 10.73
C ALA A 295 -3.97 13.14 10.07
N LEU A 296 -3.86 11.85 10.44
CA LEU A 296 -2.93 10.91 9.82
C LEU A 296 -3.04 10.92 8.29
N THR A 297 -4.26 10.84 7.75
CA THR A 297 -4.47 10.76 6.29
C THR A 297 -4.07 12.03 5.56
N THR A 298 -4.33 13.20 6.12
CA THR A 298 -3.87 14.49 5.57
C THR A 298 -2.34 14.53 5.54
N ASP A 299 -1.71 14.27 6.69
CA ASP A 299 -0.25 14.36 6.83
C ASP A 299 0.47 13.33 5.93
N ALA A 300 -0.06 12.11 5.85
CA ALA A 300 0.44 11.06 4.96
C ALA A 300 0.29 11.41 3.48
N ARG A 301 -0.84 11.99 3.07
CA ARG A 301 -1.04 12.42 1.68
C ARG A 301 -0.15 13.60 1.30
N LEU A 302 0.14 14.50 2.24
CA LEU A 302 1.15 15.55 2.04
C LEU A 302 2.54 14.93 1.85
N LYS A 303 2.89 13.92 2.64
CA LYS A 303 4.17 13.20 2.52
C LYS A 303 4.31 12.50 1.17
N ILE A 304 3.25 11.83 0.70
CA ILE A 304 3.20 11.24 -0.64
C ILE A 304 3.38 12.32 -1.71
N LEU A 305 2.68 13.45 -1.58
CA LEU A 305 2.80 14.56 -2.51
C LEU A 305 4.24 15.08 -2.59
N ARG A 306 4.93 15.26 -1.45
CA ARG A 306 6.35 15.68 -1.43
C ARG A 306 7.28 14.72 -2.16
N CYS A 307 6.96 13.43 -2.20
CA CYS A 307 7.78 12.44 -2.92
C CYS A 307 7.53 12.45 -4.44
N VAL A 308 6.40 13.02 -4.89
CA VAL A 308 6.01 13.06 -6.29
C VAL A 308 6.26 14.43 -6.90
N ASP A 309 6.07 15.50 -6.15
CA ASP A 309 6.33 16.87 -6.57
C ASP A 309 7.83 17.07 -6.86
N PRO A 310 8.23 17.47 -8.08
CA PRO A 310 9.64 17.70 -8.40
C PRO A 310 10.31 18.78 -7.55
N ASP A 311 9.54 19.78 -7.12
CA ASP A 311 10.03 20.90 -6.31
C ASP A 311 9.04 21.25 -5.18
N PRO A 312 8.96 20.40 -4.14
CA PRO A 312 7.99 20.59 -3.08
C PRO A 312 8.32 21.83 -2.25
N LYS A 313 7.34 22.74 -2.11
CA LYS A 313 7.46 24.01 -1.34
C LYS A 313 7.96 23.87 0.11
N SER A 314 7.90 22.67 0.68
CA SER A 314 8.22 22.40 2.08
C SER A 314 9.17 21.21 2.22
N ALA A 315 10.10 21.03 1.28
CA ALA A 315 11.17 20.04 1.37
C ALA A 315 11.95 20.24 2.68
N ALA A 316 11.92 19.26 3.57
CA ALA A 316 12.67 19.29 4.82
C ALA A 316 14.11 18.80 4.63
N HIS A 317 14.33 17.95 3.62
CA HIS A 317 15.61 17.28 3.35
C HIS A 317 15.89 17.22 1.84
N GLN A 318 17.16 17.08 1.47
CA GLN A 318 17.57 17.02 0.05
C GLN A 318 17.06 15.77 -0.68
N ASP A 319 16.79 14.67 0.03
CA ASP A 319 16.23 13.44 -0.54
C ASP A 319 14.73 13.55 -0.85
N GLU A 320 14.09 14.66 -0.47
CA GLU A 320 12.73 15.01 -0.86
C GLU A 320 12.67 15.83 -2.16
N LEU A 321 13.82 16.19 -2.75
CA LEU A 321 13.87 16.90 -4.03
C LEU A 321 13.82 15.93 -5.21
N GLY A 322 13.10 16.33 -6.26
CA GLY A 322 12.87 15.51 -7.44
C GLY A 322 11.66 14.57 -7.29
N SER A 323 11.23 14.00 -8.42
CA SER A 323 10.08 13.10 -8.44
C SER A 323 10.52 11.64 -8.41
N ILE A 324 9.83 10.84 -7.59
CA ILE A 324 9.91 9.37 -7.67
C ILE A 324 9.26 8.83 -8.96
N LEU A 325 8.36 9.59 -9.59
CA LEU A 325 7.69 9.19 -10.84
C LEU A 325 8.56 9.63 -12.02
N THR A 326 8.99 8.67 -12.84
CA THR A 326 9.99 8.90 -13.89
C THR A 326 9.41 8.92 -15.30
N SER A 327 8.11 8.61 -15.45
CA SER A 327 7.44 8.60 -16.76
C SER A 327 6.05 9.25 -16.71
N PRO A 328 5.56 9.82 -17.83
CA PRO A 328 4.22 10.39 -17.90
C PRO A 328 3.11 9.40 -17.54
N LEU A 329 3.23 8.13 -17.94
CA LEU A 329 2.24 7.10 -17.62
C LEU A 329 2.12 6.88 -16.10
N GLN A 330 3.25 6.86 -15.38
CA GLN A 330 3.26 6.75 -13.92
C GLN A 330 2.55 7.93 -13.26
N VAL A 331 2.77 9.15 -13.75
CA VAL A 331 2.08 10.35 -13.26
C VAL A 331 0.57 10.25 -13.49
N LEU A 332 0.13 9.88 -14.69
CA LEU A 332 -1.29 9.77 -15.01
C LEU A 332 -1.97 8.69 -14.16
N LEU A 333 -1.31 7.54 -13.96
CA LEU A 333 -1.81 6.47 -13.09
C LEU A 333 -1.96 6.96 -11.65
N TRP A 334 -0.90 7.55 -11.09
CA TRP A 334 -0.91 8.05 -9.72
C TRP A 334 -1.94 9.17 -9.53
N THR A 335 -1.97 10.19 -10.40
CA THR A 335 -2.90 11.31 -10.29
C THR A 335 -4.35 10.84 -10.38
N GLY A 336 -4.63 9.85 -11.23
CA GLY A 336 -5.96 9.25 -11.32
C GLY A 336 -6.41 8.56 -10.03
N ASP A 337 -5.51 7.93 -9.27
CA ASP A 337 -5.84 7.30 -7.98
C ASP A 337 -5.81 8.30 -6.81
N PHE A 338 -4.91 9.28 -6.86
CA PHE A 338 -4.76 10.33 -5.85
C PHE A 338 -6.00 11.24 -5.79
N THR A 339 -6.66 11.46 -6.92
CA THR A 339 -7.86 12.29 -7.06
C THR A 339 -9.15 11.56 -6.67
N GLU A 340 -9.12 10.24 -6.51
CA GLU A 340 -10.29 9.47 -6.09
C GLU A 340 -10.56 9.62 -4.58
N PHE A 341 -11.84 9.61 -4.17
CA PHE A 341 -12.33 9.77 -2.79
C PHE A 341 -12.12 11.14 -2.15
N HIS A 342 -12.04 12.23 -2.94
CA HIS A 342 -11.95 13.61 -2.42
C HIS A 342 -11.06 13.74 -1.16
N GLY A 343 -9.77 13.44 -1.32
CA GLY A 343 -8.80 13.52 -0.24
C GLY A 343 -8.04 14.84 -0.20
N ALA A 344 -7.23 15.01 0.83
CA ALA A 344 -6.38 16.18 1.00
C ALA A 344 -5.39 16.39 -0.16
N HIS A 345 -5.01 17.66 -0.38
CA HIS A 345 -3.97 18.14 -1.31
C HIS A 345 -4.16 17.81 -2.79
N GLN A 346 -5.37 17.46 -3.24
CA GLN A 346 -5.63 17.09 -4.64
C GLN A 346 -5.33 18.20 -5.65
N ALA A 347 -5.71 19.45 -5.36
CA ALA A 347 -5.37 20.57 -6.25
C ALA A 347 -3.85 20.82 -6.29
N SER A 348 -3.16 20.69 -5.15
CA SER A 348 -1.70 20.78 -5.07
C SER A 348 -1.00 19.70 -5.90
N ALA A 349 -1.52 18.47 -5.94
CA ALA A 349 -0.99 17.40 -6.76
C ALA A 349 -0.96 17.71 -8.27
N LEU A 350 -1.83 18.60 -8.74
CA LEU A 350 -1.82 19.00 -10.15
C LEU A 350 -0.67 19.95 -10.50
N TYR A 351 -0.06 20.64 -9.53
CA TYR A 351 1.15 21.44 -9.78
C TYR A 351 2.31 20.53 -10.17
N GLY A 352 2.61 19.52 -9.35
CA GLY A 352 3.62 18.50 -9.67
C GLY A 352 3.27 17.74 -10.95
N THR A 353 1.99 17.42 -11.17
CA THR A 353 1.54 16.78 -12.43
C THR A 353 1.85 17.66 -13.64
N TYR A 354 1.57 18.97 -13.57
CA TYR A 354 1.87 19.91 -14.65
C TYR A 354 3.37 19.97 -14.91
N GLU A 355 4.19 20.07 -13.86
CA GLU A 355 5.64 20.18 -13.97
C GLU A 355 6.25 18.93 -14.59
N ILE A 356 5.87 17.74 -14.13
CA ILE A 356 6.42 16.48 -14.68
C ILE A 356 5.99 16.27 -16.13
N LEU A 357 4.73 16.60 -16.48
CA LEU A 357 4.22 16.37 -17.84
C LEU A 357 4.70 17.41 -18.85
N THR A 358 5.13 18.60 -18.41
CA THR A 358 5.57 19.68 -19.32
C THR A 358 7.03 20.06 -19.19
N GLY A 359 7.73 19.64 -18.15
CA GLY A 359 9.08 20.13 -17.81
C GLY A 359 9.10 21.61 -17.41
N THR A 360 7.95 22.23 -17.15
CA THR A 360 7.82 23.65 -16.82
C THR A 360 6.90 23.86 -15.63
N LYS A 361 7.12 24.91 -14.86
CA LYS A 361 6.26 25.21 -13.71
C LYS A 361 4.98 25.95 -14.13
N PHE A 362 3.87 25.58 -13.50
CA PHE A 362 2.63 26.34 -13.59
C PHE A 362 2.73 27.59 -12.72
N MET A 363 2.64 28.77 -13.34
CA MET A 363 2.76 30.07 -12.65
C MET A 363 1.44 30.60 -12.09
N GLY A 364 0.31 29.97 -12.46
CA GLY A 364 -1.00 30.40 -12.00
C GLY A 364 -1.29 29.98 -10.55
N ASN A 365 -2.38 30.53 -10.02
CA ASN A 365 -2.92 30.16 -8.73
C ASN A 365 -4.37 29.67 -8.88
N TYR A 366 -4.61 28.40 -8.55
CA TYR A 366 -5.96 27.83 -8.64
C TYR A 366 -6.94 28.51 -7.66
N TRP A 367 -6.45 29.07 -6.55
CA TRP A 367 -7.24 29.89 -5.63
C TRP A 367 -7.78 31.15 -6.28
N ASP A 368 -7.08 31.68 -7.28
CA ASP A 368 -7.48 32.85 -8.05
C ASP A 368 -8.29 32.47 -9.30
N GLY A 369 -8.63 31.18 -9.46
CA GLY A 369 -9.39 30.65 -10.59
C GLY A 369 -8.55 30.27 -11.81
N ALA A 370 -7.21 30.29 -11.73
CA ALA A 370 -6.36 29.81 -12.81
C ALA A 370 -6.53 28.29 -13.02
N SER A 371 -6.62 27.86 -14.27
CA SER A 371 -6.86 26.46 -14.62
C SER A 371 -5.57 25.73 -14.95
N ILE A 372 -5.12 24.86 -14.04
CA ILE A 372 -3.94 24.01 -14.27
C ILE A 372 -4.16 23.09 -15.46
N LEU A 373 -5.36 22.50 -15.59
CA LEU A 373 -5.68 21.58 -16.68
C LEU A 373 -5.81 22.31 -18.02
N SER A 374 -6.46 23.48 -18.10
CA SER A 374 -6.49 24.23 -19.37
C SER A 374 -5.11 24.70 -19.80
N GLN A 375 -4.28 25.15 -18.85
CA GLN A 375 -2.90 25.51 -19.19
C GLN A 375 -2.08 24.27 -19.59
N LEU A 376 -2.27 23.13 -18.93
CA LEU A 376 -1.61 21.87 -19.30
C LEU A 376 -1.98 21.46 -20.73
N ARG A 377 -3.27 21.51 -21.08
CA ARG A 377 -3.76 21.28 -22.44
C ARG A 377 -3.11 22.21 -23.44
N GLN A 378 -3.05 23.50 -23.14
CA GLN A 378 -2.43 24.51 -24.00
C GLN A 378 -0.92 24.28 -24.16
N SER A 379 -0.21 23.93 -23.08
CA SER A 379 1.22 23.64 -23.10
C SER A 379 1.55 22.37 -23.88
N LEU A 380 0.67 21.36 -23.86
CA LEU A 380 0.87 20.12 -24.61
C LEU A 380 0.45 20.23 -26.08
N TYR A 381 -0.68 20.86 -26.38
CA TYR A 381 -1.32 20.80 -27.71
C TYR A 381 -1.61 22.16 -28.35
N GLY A 382 -1.48 23.27 -27.64
CA GLY A 382 -1.86 24.59 -28.13
C GLY A 382 -0.86 25.17 -29.12
N GLY A 383 -1.28 25.63 -30.30
CA GLY A 383 -0.38 26.04 -31.39
C GLY A 383 0.80 26.96 -30.98
N GLN A 384 0.49 28.16 -30.46
CA GLN A 384 1.51 29.12 -30.00
C GLN A 384 1.97 28.91 -28.55
N GLY A 385 1.18 28.18 -27.74
CA GLY A 385 1.48 27.92 -26.33
C GLY A 385 2.21 26.62 -26.06
N ARG A 386 2.48 25.83 -27.11
CA ARG A 386 3.08 24.50 -27.00
C ARG A 386 4.51 24.60 -26.50
N VAL A 387 4.78 23.85 -25.44
CA VAL A 387 6.12 23.67 -24.89
C VAL A 387 6.84 22.53 -25.61
N SER A 388 8.12 22.76 -25.93
CA SER A 388 8.99 21.84 -26.69
C SER A 388 10.09 21.24 -25.82
N THR A 389 9.73 20.80 -24.61
CA THR A 389 10.62 20.07 -23.70
C THR A 389 10.55 18.56 -23.97
N PRO A 390 11.61 17.79 -23.61
CA PRO A 390 11.59 16.33 -23.69
C PRO A 390 10.41 15.69 -22.94
N GLU A 391 10.06 16.24 -21.77
CA GLU A 391 8.96 15.81 -20.92
C GLU A 391 7.61 16.00 -21.64
N ALA A 392 7.38 17.17 -22.24
CA ALA A 392 6.16 17.44 -23.00
C ALA A 392 6.02 16.53 -24.22
N ASP A 393 7.14 16.21 -24.91
CA ASP A 393 7.14 15.25 -26.02
C ASP A 393 6.87 13.81 -25.55
N ALA A 394 7.38 13.40 -24.40
CA ALA A 394 7.04 12.12 -23.79
C ALA A 394 5.56 12.06 -23.38
N ALA A 395 5.03 13.12 -22.75
CA ALA A 395 3.65 13.21 -22.33
C ALA A 395 2.68 13.14 -23.51
N ARG A 396 2.95 13.87 -24.61
CA ARG A 396 2.18 13.78 -25.85
C ARG A 396 2.20 12.37 -26.45
N ARG A 397 3.33 11.66 -26.41
CA ARG A 397 3.41 10.28 -26.92
C ARG A 397 2.53 9.32 -26.11
N VAL A 398 2.46 9.49 -24.80
CA VAL A 398 1.64 8.65 -23.91
C VAL A 398 0.16 9.01 -24.01
N LEU A 399 -0.17 10.30 -23.98
CA LEU A 399 -1.56 10.77 -24.04
C LEU A 399 -2.17 10.61 -25.43
N GLY A 400 -1.37 10.68 -26.49
CA GLY A 400 -1.86 10.56 -27.86
C GLY A 400 -2.48 11.86 -28.37
N ALA A 401 -3.74 11.80 -28.76
CA ALA A 401 -4.44 12.96 -29.32
C ALA A 401 -4.98 13.89 -28.23
N VAL A 402 -5.38 15.10 -28.60
CA VAL A 402 -5.95 16.06 -27.63
C VAL A 402 -7.29 15.56 -27.07
N GLU A 403 -8.03 14.78 -27.85
CA GLU A 403 -9.28 14.16 -27.44
C GLU A 403 -9.07 13.05 -26.40
N ASP A 404 -7.91 12.37 -26.42
CA ASP A 404 -7.53 11.40 -25.40
C ASP A 404 -7.17 12.09 -24.08
N TYR A 405 -6.49 13.26 -24.16
CA TYR A 405 -6.25 14.13 -23.01
C TYR A 405 -7.58 14.61 -22.40
N ASP A 406 -8.48 15.14 -23.22
CA ASP A 406 -9.78 15.66 -22.79
C ASP A 406 -10.61 14.53 -22.14
N HIS A 407 -10.58 13.33 -22.72
CA HIS A 407 -11.24 12.14 -22.18
C HIS A 407 -10.66 11.70 -20.82
N PHE A 408 -9.33 11.58 -20.71
CA PHE A 408 -8.67 11.16 -19.46
C PHE A 408 -9.04 12.09 -18.29
N TRP A 409 -8.88 13.41 -18.48
CA TRP A 409 -9.16 14.38 -17.41
C TRP A 409 -10.65 14.51 -17.09
N ALA A 410 -11.53 14.27 -18.06
CA ALA A 410 -12.95 14.13 -17.80
C ALA A 410 -13.24 12.91 -16.91
N LEU A 411 -12.65 11.74 -17.17
CA LEU A 411 -12.81 10.56 -16.30
C LEU A 411 -12.24 10.78 -14.89
N VAL A 412 -11.10 11.46 -14.77
CA VAL A 412 -10.56 11.88 -13.46
C VAL A 412 -11.52 12.82 -12.73
N SER A 413 -12.18 13.73 -13.45
CA SER A 413 -13.21 14.61 -12.85
C SER A 413 -14.41 13.79 -12.35
N VAL A 414 -14.81 12.76 -13.09
CA VAL A 414 -15.92 11.87 -12.73
C VAL A 414 -15.62 11.09 -11.46
N THR A 415 -14.41 10.55 -11.30
CA THR A 415 -14.03 9.81 -10.09
C THR A 415 -14.02 10.73 -8.87
N ALA A 416 -13.45 11.93 -9.02
CA ALA A 416 -13.45 12.97 -8.00
C ALA A 416 -14.88 13.35 -7.56
N LEU A 417 -15.73 13.77 -8.51
CA LEU A 417 -17.10 14.23 -8.22
C LEU A 417 -17.99 13.14 -7.59
N ALA A 418 -17.89 11.90 -8.07
CA ALA A 418 -18.72 10.80 -7.56
C ALA A 418 -18.47 10.49 -6.08
N THR A 419 -17.29 10.84 -5.59
CA THR A 419 -16.78 10.47 -4.26
C THR A 419 -16.59 11.66 -3.34
N LEU A 420 -17.10 12.84 -3.75
CA LEU A 420 -17.23 13.98 -2.86
C LEU A 420 -18.03 13.60 -1.62
N ARG A 421 -17.60 14.17 -0.50
CA ARG A 421 -18.26 14.02 0.79
C ARG A 421 -19.71 14.49 0.70
N ASP A 422 -20.57 13.84 1.49
CA ASP A 422 -21.93 14.30 1.72
C ASP A 422 -21.92 15.62 2.51
N ALA A 423 -22.24 16.72 1.82
CA ALA A 423 -22.28 18.08 2.37
C ALA A 423 -23.39 18.26 3.40
N ARG A 424 -24.37 17.34 3.46
CA ARG A 424 -25.46 17.37 4.45
C ARG A 424 -25.01 16.85 5.82
N LEU A 425 -23.90 16.11 5.88
CA LEU A 425 -23.38 15.62 7.15
C LEU A 425 -22.64 16.74 7.86
N PRO A 426 -23.00 17.06 9.13
CA PRO A 426 -22.36 18.15 9.85
C PRO A 426 -20.86 17.94 9.91
N HIS A 427 -20.13 19.04 9.77
CA HIS A 427 -18.70 19.03 10.00
C HIS A 427 -18.43 18.76 11.49
N PRO A 428 -17.62 17.75 11.85
CA PRO A 428 -17.32 17.50 13.26
C PRO A 428 -16.61 18.73 13.86
N PRO A 429 -17.11 19.31 14.96
CA PRO A 429 -16.63 20.60 15.47
C PRO A 429 -15.16 20.57 15.92
N GLU A 430 -14.64 19.39 16.23
CA GLU A 430 -13.26 19.16 16.67
C GLU A 430 -12.24 19.12 15.51
N LEU A 431 -12.67 19.24 14.25
CA LEU A 431 -11.85 18.97 13.04
C LEU A 431 -11.62 20.20 12.16
N ILE A 432 -11.21 21.34 12.72
CA ILE A 432 -10.97 22.54 11.91
C ILE A 432 -9.72 22.33 11.02
N ARG A 433 -9.92 21.75 9.82
CA ARG A 433 -8.88 21.60 8.78
C ARG A 433 -9.43 22.03 7.39
N PRO A 434 -8.59 22.58 6.50
CA PRO A 434 -9.03 23.15 5.22
C PRO A 434 -9.67 22.12 4.27
N GLU A 435 -9.30 20.85 4.35
CA GLU A 435 -9.76 19.82 3.39
C GLU A 435 -11.14 19.24 3.72
N PHE A 436 -11.62 19.49 4.94
CA PHE A 436 -12.96 19.10 5.42
C PHE A 436 -13.82 20.30 5.76
N THR A 437 -13.32 21.49 5.46
CA THR A 437 -13.93 22.78 5.78
C THR A 437 -15.42 22.84 5.42
N PRO A 438 -16.27 23.44 6.26
CA PRO A 438 -17.62 23.83 5.85
C PRO A 438 -17.59 25.00 4.84
N ASP A 439 -16.42 25.57 4.54
CA ASP A 439 -16.28 26.68 3.61
C ASP A 439 -16.54 26.25 2.16
N HIS A 440 -17.70 26.69 1.65
CA HIS A 440 -18.11 26.47 0.27
C HIS A 440 -17.14 27.08 -0.75
N GLN A 441 -16.34 28.09 -0.39
CA GLN A 441 -15.33 28.65 -1.29
C GLN A 441 -14.19 27.67 -1.57
N LEU A 442 -13.73 26.93 -0.55
CA LEU A 442 -12.67 25.93 -0.72
C LEU A 442 -13.16 24.77 -1.58
N LEU A 443 -14.42 24.35 -1.41
CA LEU A 443 -15.08 23.39 -2.31
C LEU A 443 -15.19 23.95 -3.74
N GLY A 444 -15.57 25.22 -3.90
CA GLY A 444 -15.62 25.90 -5.19
C GLY A 444 -14.27 25.92 -5.90
N ALA A 445 -13.18 26.24 -5.18
CA ALA A 445 -11.80 26.27 -5.72
C ALA A 445 -11.33 24.89 -6.14
N TYR A 446 -11.65 23.88 -5.32
CA TYR A 446 -11.42 22.49 -5.66
C TYR A 446 -12.16 22.08 -6.94
N LEU A 447 -13.48 22.31 -7.01
CA LEU A 447 -14.28 21.95 -8.18
C LEU A 447 -13.82 22.68 -9.43
N ARG A 448 -13.44 23.97 -9.30
CA ARG A 448 -12.88 24.77 -10.39
C ARG A 448 -11.61 24.18 -10.97
N THR A 449 -10.80 23.51 -10.17
CA THR A 449 -9.59 22.83 -10.65
C THR A 449 -9.90 21.87 -11.80
N PHE A 450 -11.07 21.23 -11.78
CA PHE A 450 -11.57 20.36 -12.84
C PHE A 450 -12.53 21.06 -13.82
N ALA A 451 -13.39 21.96 -13.32
CA ALA A 451 -14.45 22.61 -14.09
C ALA A 451 -13.95 23.65 -15.09
N THR A 452 -12.83 24.30 -14.79
CA THR A 452 -12.22 25.33 -15.65
C THR A 452 -11.58 24.75 -16.92
N HIS A 453 -11.46 23.43 -17.00
CA HIS A 453 -11.05 22.70 -18.20
C HIS A 453 -12.20 22.60 -19.22
N ARG A 454 -12.50 23.72 -19.88
CA ARG A 454 -13.57 23.85 -20.88
C ARG A 454 -13.04 23.60 -22.30
N TYR A 455 -13.22 22.39 -22.81
CA TYR A 455 -12.91 22.03 -24.21
C TYR A 455 -14.15 22.02 -25.12
N PHE A 456 -15.30 22.45 -24.59
CA PHE A 456 -16.55 22.73 -25.28
C PHE A 456 -17.23 23.93 -24.61
N THR A 457 -18.13 24.61 -25.31
CA THR A 457 -18.85 25.79 -24.80
C THR A 457 -20.35 25.71 -24.99
N THR A 458 -20.84 24.84 -25.87
CA THR A 458 -22.28 24.72 -26.16
C THR A 458 -22.90 23.46 -25.58
N ALA A 459 -24.22 23.48 -25.36
CA ALA A 459 -25.01 22.33 -24.95
C ALA A 459 -24.91 21.17 -25.95
N ALA A 460 -24.78 21.47 -27.24
CA ALA A 460 -24.65 20.46 -28.29
C ALA A 460 -23.32 19.70 -28.19
N GLU A 461 -22.21 20.42 -28.08
CA GLU A 461 -20.87 19.83 -27.88
C GLU A 461 -20.79 19.07 -26.55
N ALA A 462 -21.41 19.60 -25.50
CA ALA A 462 -21.48 18.93 -24.20
C ALA A 462 -22.20 17.57 -24.27
N ARG A 463 -23.28 17.46 -25.06
CA ARG A 463 -23.94 16.17 -25.32
C ARG A 463 -23.01 15.20 -26.04
N GLU A 464 -22.29 15.66 -27.05
CA GLU A 464 -21.32 14.84 -27.78
C GLU A 464 -20.19 14.35 -26.86
N ALA A 465 -19.66 15.25 -26.02
CA ALA A 465 -18.66 14.90 -25.01
C ALA A 465 -19.20 13.86 -24.01
N LEU A 466 -20.43 14.02 -23.52
CA LEU A 466 -21.08 13.04 -22.64
C LEU A 466 -21.24 11.67 -23.33
N LEU A 467 -21.70 11.65 -24.59
CA LEU A 467 -21.84 10.43 -25.36
C LEU A 467 -20.49 9.74 -25.58
N SER A 468 -19.44 10.50 -25.89
CA SER A 468 -18.08 10.01 -25.99
C SER A 468 -17.60 9.39 -24.66
N LEU A 469 -17.85 10.03 -23.52
CA LEU A 469 -17.49 9.49 -22.20
C LEU A 469 -18.20 8.17 -21.87
N VAL A 470 -19.46 8.01 -22.30
CA VAL A 470 -20.27 6.81 -22.02
C VAL A 470 -19.94 5.67 -22.99
N CYS A 471 -19.76 5.97 -24.28
CA CYS A 471 -19.70 4.96 -25.34
C CYS A 471 -18.27 4.59 -25.76
N ARG A 472 -17.26 5.43 -25.48
CA ARG A 472 -15.89 5.18 -25.93
C ARG A 472 -15.29 3.98 -25.21
N ALA A 473 -14.92 2.97 -25.99
CA ALA A 473 -14.00 1.94 -25.54
C ALA A 473 -12.57 2.48 -25.68
N ASP A 474 -11.77 2.31 -24.64
CA ASP A 474 -10.36 2.68 -24.68
C ASP A 474 -9.63 1.77 -25.69
N PRO A 475 -8.94 2.32 -26.70
CA PRO A 475 -8.21 1.49 -27.64
C PRO A 475 -7.05 0.77 -26.93
N PRO A 476 -6.69 -0.46 -27.35
CA PRO A 476 -5.55 -1.17 -26.78
C PRO A 476 -4.27 -0.33 -26.89
N GLY A 477 -3.55 -0.16 -25.78
CA GLY A 477 -2.32 0.64 -25.72
C GLY A 477 -2.54 2.14 -25.53
N SER A 478 -3.78 2.62 -25.33
CA SER A 478 -3.99 3.99 -24.84
C SER A 478 -3.59 4.12 -23.38
N ALA A 479 -3.23 5.33 -22.93
CA ALA A 479 -2.94 5.59 -21.53
C ALA A 479 -4.08 5.12 -20.60
N SER A 480 -5.34 5.35 -20.97
CA SER A 480 -6.51 4.88 -20.21
C SER A 480 -6.58 3.35 -20.13
N ALA A 481 -6.29 2.64 -21.22
CA ALA A 481 -6.26 1.18 -21.24
C ALA A 481 -5.10 0.62 -20.40
N GLU A 482 -3.91 1.24 -20.48
CA GLU A 482 -2.73 0.88 -19.69
C GLU A 482 -2.93 1.13 -18.20
N ILE A 483 -3.53 2.26 -17.82
CA ILE A 483 -3.88 2.58 -16.43
C ILE A 483 -4.89 1.57 -15.89
N ARG A 484 -5.94 1.25 -16.66
CA ARG A 484 -6.92 0.24 -16.27
C ARG A 484 -6.27 -1.14 -16.12
N HIS A 485 -5.37 -1.50 -17.04
CA HIS A 485 -4.63 -2.75 -16.98
C HIS A 485 -3.74 -2.82 -15.73
N ALA A 486 -2.98 -1.76 -15.45
CA ALA A 486 -2.11 -1.67 -14.27
C ALA A 486 -2.90 -1.76 -12.96
N ARG A 487 -4.11 -1.15 -12.90
CA ARG A 487 -5.03 -1.26 -11.75
C ARG A 487 -5.65 -2.65 -11.61
N GLY A 488 -6.00 -3.31 -12.72
CA GLY A 488 -6.59 -4.64 -12.73
C GLY A 488 -5.58 -5.77 -12.43
N GLY A 489 -4.30 -5.56 -12.73
CA GLY A 489 -3.24 -6.55 -12.55
C GLY A 489 -2.67 -6.64 -11.13
N ARG A 490 -2.85 -5.61 -10.29
CA ARG A 490 -2.32 -5.55 -8.91
C ARG A 490 -3.45 -5.27 -7.91
N THR A 491 -3.94 -6.31 -7.24
CA THR A 491 -4.93 -6.17 -6.16
C THR A 491 -4.24 -6.11 -4.81
N TYR A 492 -4.02 -4.90 -4.31
CA TYR A 492 -3.70 -4.69 -2.89
C TYR A 492 -4.91 -5.10 -2.04
N ARG A 493 -4.69 -5.82 -0.93
CA ARG A 493 -5.75 -6.32 -0.03
C ARG A 493 -6.37 -5.19 0.80
N LEU A 494 -7.06 -4.29 0.11
CA LEU A 494 -7.71 -3.13 0.69
C LEU A 494 -9.22 -3.21 0.43
N PRO A 495 -10.06 -2.79 1.39
CA PRO A 495 -11.52 -2.81 1.23
C PRO A 495 -12.03 -1.68 0.32
N VAL A 496 -11.14 -0.95 -0.36
CA VAL A 496 -11.50 0.24 -1.12
C VAL A 496 -12.22 -0.18 -2.39
N PRO A 497 -13.48 0.27 -2.62
CA PRO A 497 -14.23 -0.11 -3.81
C PRO A 497 -13.52 0.35 -5.09
N LEU A 498 -13.31 -0.59 -6.02
CA LEU A 498 -12.92 -0.28 -7.40
C LEU A 498 -14.19 -0.16 -8.25
N VAL A 499 -14.62 1.07 -8.48
CA VAL A 499 -15.78 1.36 -9.35
C VAL A 499 -15.32 2.18 -10.53
N GLU A 500 -15.28 1.55 -11.69
CA GLU A 500 -14.93 2.21 -12.95
C GLU A 500 -15.78 3.47 -13.21
N PRO A 501 -15.22 4.56 -13.77
CA PRO A 501 -15.95 5.80 -14.04
C PRO A 501 -17.21 5.59 -14.87
N GLN A 502 -17.19 4.65 -15.82
CA GLN A 502 -18.33 4.33 -16.70
C GLN A 502 -19.55 3.79 -15.93
N ARG A 503 -19.34 3.30 -14.71
CA ARG A 503 -20.43 2.88 -13.80
C ARG A 503 -20.99 4.03 -12.97
N ARG A 504 -20.59 5.29 -13.25
CA ARG A 504 -20.96 6.49 -12.49
C ARG A 504 -21.66 7.54 -13.39
N PRO A 505 -22.79 7.22 -14.05
CA PRO A 505 -23.42 8.10 -15.05
C PRO A 505 -23.86 9.47 -14.50
N ALA A 506 -24.35 9.51 -13.25
CA ALA A 506 -24.70 10.77 -12.59
C ALA A 506 -23.50 11.72 -12.43
N ALA A 507 -22.32 11.16 -12.11
CA ALA A 507 -21.09 11.93 -11.97
C ALA A 507 -20.50 12.32 -13.33
N MET A 508 -20.69 11.50 -14.38
CA MET A 508 -20.36 11.87 -15.77
C MET A 508 -21.13 13.11 -16.21
N ILE A 509 -22.45 13.11 -16.01
CA ILE A 509 -23.30 14.27 -16.33
C ILE A 509 -22.86 15.47 -15.50
N LEU A 510 -22.62 15.30 -14.20
CA LEU A 510 -22.18 16.41 -13.34
C LEU A 510 -20.82 16.96 -13.78
N ALA A 511 -19.87 16.12 -14.19
CA ALA A 511 -18.56 16.55 -14.70
C ALA A 511 -18.67 17.39 -15.99
N VAL A 512 -19.59 17.04 -16.87
CA VAL A 512 -19.89 17.81 -18.10
C VAL A 512 -20.60 19.11 -17.73
N ALA A 513 -21.60 19.05 -16.86
CA ALA A 513 -22.32 20.22 -16.35
C ALA A 513 -21.40 21.23 -15.68
N CYS A 514 -20.42 20.78 -14.87
CA CYS A 514 -19.41 21.67 -14.27
C CYS A 514 -18.66 22.52 -15.30
N ARG A 515 -18.42 22.00 -16.51
CA ARG A 515 -17.71 22.73 -17.58
C ARG A 515 -18.60 23.76 -18.28
N LEU A 516 -19.91 23.56 -18.31
CA LEU A 516 -20.87 24.57 -18.78
C LEU A 516 -21.25 25.60 -17.70
N ALA A 517 -21.08 25.26 -16.43
CA ALA A 517 -21.51 26.09 -15.32
C ALA A 517 -20.76 27.43 -15.30
N PRO A 518 -21.46 28.57 -15.08
CA PRO A 518 -20.83 29.89 -15.08
C PRO A 518 -19.70 29.99 -14.05
N LEU A 519 -18.57 30.56 -14.44
CA LEU A 519 -17.46 30.78 -13.52
C LEU A 519 -17.56 32.17 -12.88
N ALA A 520 -17.99 33.21 -13.59
CA ALA A 520 -18.26 34.53 -13.01
C ALA A 520 -19.76 34.76 -12.77
N PRO A 521 -20.16 35.62 -11.80
CA PRO A 521 -21.56 35.96 -11.55
C PRO A 521 -22.30 36.59 -12.76
N ALA A 522 -21.55 37.19 -13.69
CA ALA A 522 -22.09 37.81 -14.90
C ALA A 522 -22.22 36.84 -16.10
N GLU A 523 -21.65 35.64 -16.02
CA GLU A 523 -21.79 34.61 -17.05
C GLU A 523 -23.21 34.02 -17.01
N ARG A 524 -23.79 33.79 -18.19
CA ARG A 524 -25.12 33.17 -18.32
C ARG A 524 -25.02 31.66 -18.16
N ASP A 525 -26.05 31.04 -17.61
CA ASP A 525 -26.19 29.59 -17.44
C ASP A 525 -27.07 28.92 -18.51
N SER A 526 -27.39 29.63 -19.61
CA SER A 526 -28.31 29.14 -20.65
C SER A 526 -27.85 27.81 -21.26
N GLU A 527 -26.58 27.69 -21.63
CA GLU A 527 -26.03 26.44 -22.20
C GLU A 527 -26.07 25.27 -21.22
N LEU A 528 -25.85 25.54 -19.92
CA LEU A 528 -25.98 24.53 -18.86
C LEU A 528 -27.43 24.05 -18.76
N ARG A 529 -28.39 24.99 -18.72
CA ARG A 529 -29.82 24.69 -18.64
C ARG A 529 -30.31 23.91 -19.86
N ASP A 530 -29.91 24.33 -21.05
CA ASP A 530 -30.24 23.67 -22.32
C ASP A 530 -29.68 22.25 -22.38
N PHE A 531 -28.45 22.05 -21.89
CA PHE A 531 -27.86 20.71 -21.76
C PHE A 531 -28.63 19.81 -20.79
N LEU A 532 -29.04 20.33 -19.63
CA LEU A 532 -29.76 19.55 -18.61
C LEU A 532 -31.20 19.22 -19.04
N ALA A 533 -31.88 20.14 -19.72
CA ALA A 533 -33.28 20.01 -20.13
C ALA A 533 -33.54 18.86 -21.12
N VAL A 534 -32.52 18.47 -21.87
CA VAL A 534 -32.59 17.40 -22.89
C VAL A 534 -32.14 16.03 -22.39
N LEU A 535 -31.70 15.92 -21.13
CA LEU A 535 -31.30 14.65 -20.54
C LEU A 535 -32.51 13.76 -20.22
N PRO A 536 -32.39 12.43 -20.33
CA PRO A 536 -33.44 11.52 -19.87
C PRO A 536 -33.75 11.74 -18.39
N ALA A 537 -35.04 11.82 -18.05
CA ALA A 537 -35.49 12.12 -16.69
C ALA A 537 -34.82 11.26 -15.58
N PRO A 538 -34.62 9.92 -15.74
CA PRO A 538 -33.93 9.12 -14.72
C PRO A 538 -32.47 9.53 -14.51
N ALA A 539 -31.78 9.93 -15.58
CA ALA A 539 -30.38 10.35 -15.55
C ALA A 539 -30.26 11.71 -14.85
N LEU A 540 -31.10 12.67 -15.23
CA LEU A 540 -31.18 13.99 -14.59
C LEU A 540 -31.52 13.87 -13.10
N GLN A 541 -32.50 13.05 -12.71
CA GLN A 541 -32.83 12.81 -11.31
C GLN A 541 -31.67 12.18 -10.53
N ALA A 542 -30.93 11.25 -11.12
CA ALA A 542 -29.76 10.66 -10.47
C ALA A 542 -28.65 11.70 -10.27
N THR A 543 -28.43 12.57 -11.26
CA THR A 543 -27.49 13.70 -11.17
C THR A 543 -27.92 14.72 -10.12
N ALA A 544 -29.19 15.09 -10.08
CA ALA A 544 -29.73 15.99 -9.06
C ALA A 544 -29.55 15.42 -7.65
N ARG A 545 -29.84 14.13 -7.44
CA ARG A 545 -29.59 13.46 -6.14
C ARG A 545 -28.11 13.49 -5.75
N LEU A 546 -27.20 13.34 -6.71
CA LEU A 546 -25.78 13.48 -6.46
C LEU A 546 -25.44 14.93 -6.08
N ALA A 547 -25.91 15.92 -6.83
CA ALA A 547 -25.71 17.35 -6.57
C ALA A 547 -26.24 17.74 -5.18
N THR A 548 -27.48 17.41 -4.85
CA THR A 548 -28.08 17.60 -3.51
C THR A 548 -27.26 16.98 -2.37
N ARG A 549 -26.54 15.89 -2.64
CA ARG A 549 -25.67 15.26 -1.65
C ARG A 549 -24.35 16.00 -1.48
N VAL A 550 -23.73 16.47 -2.56
CA VAL A 550 -22.32 16.90 -2.55
C VAL A 550 -22.08 18.39 -2.77
N LEU A 551 -23.09 19.13 -3.23
CA LEU A 551 -23.03 20.55 -3.52
C LEU A 551 -23.92 21.35 -2.55
N PRO A 552 -23.44 22.50 -2.05
CA PRO A 552 -24.24 23.35 -1.19
C PRO A 552 -25.42 23.99 -1.95
N GLY A 553 -26.52 24.27 -1.25
CA GLY A 553 -27.72 24.90 -1.84
C GLY A 553 -28.61 23.95 -2.66
N ALA A 554 -28.04 22.94 -3.31
CA ALA A 554 -28.76 21.97 -4.15
C ALA A 554 -29.84 21.16 -3.41
N ALA A 555 -29.78 21.07 -2.08
CA ALA A 555 -30.78 20.36 -1.28
C ALA A 555 -32.07 21.16 -1.04
N GLY A 556 -32.05 22.47 -1.27
CA GLY A 556 -33.23 23.33 -1.13
C GLY A 556 -34.16 23.31 -2.36
N GLU A 557 -33.71 22.71 -3.46
CA GLU A 557 -34.40 22.73 -4.75
C GLU A 557 -35.22 21.46 -4.98
N ASN A 558 -36.46 21.62 -5.44
CA ASN A 558 -37.34 20.49 -5.80
C ASN A 558 -37.24 20.12 -7.28
N ASP A 559 -36.86 21.06 -8.14
CA ASP A 559 -36.65 20.81 -9.56
C ASP A 559 -35.24 20.23 -9.81
N PRO A 560 -35.10 19.11 -10.54
CA PRO A 560 -33.79 18.51 -10.80
C PRO A 560 -32.80 19.39 -11.57
N VAL A 561 -33.28 20.27 -12.47
CA VAL A 561 -32.40 21.21 -13.19
C VAL A 561 -31.91 22.27 -12.24
N GLU A 562 -32.81 22.91 -11.49
CA GLU A 562 -32.44 23.94 -10.50
C GLU A 562 -31.50 23.39 -9.43
N ALA A 563 -31.71 22.16 -8.95
CA ALA A 563 -30.81 21.54 -7.97
C ALA A 563 -29.36 21.47 -8.47
N VAL A 564 -29.15 21.15 -9.75
CA VAL A 564 -27.81 21.11 -10.34
C VAL A 564 -27.27 22.52 -10.56
N VAL A 565 -28.08 23.43 -11.12
CA VAL A 565 -27.65 24.81 -11.41
C VAL A 565 -27.30 25.56 -10.13
N THR A 566 -28.19 25.57 -9.13
CA THR A 566 -27.96 26.18 -7.82
C THR A 566 -26.75 25.58 -7.12
N GLY A 567 -26.58 24.25 -7.18
CA GLY A 567 -25.41 23.57 -6.62
C GLY A 567 -24.10 24.01 -7.25
N LEU A 568 -24.07 24.19 -8.57
CA LEU A 568 -22.87 24.58 -9.31
C LEU A 568 -22.51 26.07 -9.18
N ALA A 569 -23.40 26.89 -8.61
CA ALA A 569 -23.09 28.29 -8.27
C ALA A 569 -21.90 28.42 -7.29
N VAL A 570 -21.57 27.34 -6.56
CA VAL A 570 -20.34 27.26 -5.74
C VAL A 570 -19.06 27.59 -6.52
N LEU A 571 -19.04 27.34 -7.83
CA LEU A 571 -17.91 27.67 -8.71
C LEU A 571 -17.70 29.19 -8.85
N GLN A 572 -18.68 30.02 -8.54
CA GLN A 572 -18.57 31.48 -8.63
C GLN A 572 -17.94 32.12 -7.39
N LEU A 573 -17.85 31.38 -6.28
CA LEU A 573 -17.39 31.89 -4.98
C LEU A 573 -15.88 32.13 -4.92
N VAL A 574 -15.13 31.62 -5.88
CA VAL A 574 -13.66 31.63 -5.87
C VAL A 574 -13.11 32.98 -6.31
N GLY A 575 -12.25 33.56 -5.47
CA GLY A 575 -11.70 34.91 -5.63
C GLY A 575 -12.60 36.02 -5.04
N ALA A 576 -13.62 35.68 -4.25
CA ALA A 576 -14.48 36.69 -3.62
C ALA A 576 -13.71 37.53 -2.56
N HIS A 577 -12.81 36.92 -1.80
CA HIS A 577 -12.02 37.61 -0.77
C HIS A 577 -10.92 38.53 -1.32
N THR A 578 -10.44 38.30 -2.54
CA THR A 578 -9.48 39.20 -3.20
C THR A 578 -10.15 40.39 -3.89
N ARG A 579 -11.47 40.35 -4.09
CA ARG A 579 -12.27 41.46 -4.68
C ARG A 579 -12.78 42.47 -3.66
N GLU A 580 -12.93 42.09 -2.39
CA GLU A 580 -13.35 43.02 -1.32
C GLU A 580 -12.18 43.85 -0.76
N GLY A 581 -10.95 43.59 -1.21
CA GLY A 581 -9.74 44.32 -0.81
C GLY A 581 -9.05 45.11 -1.92
N SER A 582 -9.68 45.29 -3.09
CA SER A 582 -9.15 46.09 -4.21
C SER A 582 -9.86 47.42 -4.36
#